data_AF-A0A8X6T511-F1
#
_entry.id   AF-A0A8X6T511-F1
#
_cell.length_a   1.000
_cell.length_b   1.000
_cell.length_c   1.000
_cell.angle_alpha   90.00
_cell.angle_beta   90.00
_cell.angle_gamma   90.00
#
_symmetry.space_group_name_H-M   'P 1'
#
loop_
_entity.id
_entity.type
_entity.pdbx_description
1 polymer ?
#
loop_
_entity_poly.entity_id
_entity_poly.type
_entity_poly.pdbx_seq_one_letter_code
_entity_poly.pdbx_strand_id
1 'polypeptide(L)'
;MDRKREPFFPPDSIMPTREKHAQWISVHSEKFEYLYDNKNDEDTEDFCGKWLLFLDKENVDEIRGMTDLDYAWQFIKRLVKNNELYAAKCSTGWEGEYVAKPGSSSGVICCYTCDYTDKKDVKRAADVIRGVYYYPTNMFYKTDNVTYAGRYRHLGDKFVSTYKHTLDNKMYERDPVVRYQWNLVNA
;
A
#
# COMPACT_ATOMS: atom_id res chain seq x y z
N MET A 1 -20.33 -24.11 -12.59
CA MET A 1 -18.91 -23.95 -12.90
C MET A 1 -18.17 -23.76 -11.59
N ASP A 2 -17.59 -24.84 -11.07
CA ASP A 2 -16.75 -24.82 -9.88
C ASP A 2 -15.50 -23.97 -10.15
N ARG A 3 -15.36 -22.85 -9.43
CA ARG A 3 -14.08 -22.16 -9.35
C ARG A 3 -13.16 -23.07 -8.55
N LYS A 4 -12.25 -23.77 -9.24
CA LYS A 4 -11.13 -24.46 -8.62
C LYS A 4 -10.45 -23.45 -7.68
N ARG A 5 -10.55 -23.68 -6.36
CA ARG A 5 -9.72 -22.98 -5.38
C ARG A 5 -8.28 -23.37 -5.72
N GLU A 6 -7.50 -22.43 -6.23
CA GLU A 6 -6.06 -22.67 -6.39
C GLU A 6 -5.49 -23.05 -5.01
N PRO A 7 -4.64 -24.09 -4.95
CA PRO A 7 -4.05 -24.52 -3.69
C PRO A 7 -3.27 -23.37 -3.04
N PHE A 8 -3.30 -23.34 -1.71
CA PHE A 8 -2.46 -22.49 -0.89
C PHE A 8 -1.01 -22.60 -1.38
N PHE A 9 -0.52 -21.53 -2.01
CA PHE A 9 0.83 -21.45 -2.57
C PHE A 9 1.86 -21.73 -1.46
N PRO A 10 3.00 -22.36 -1.78
CA PRO A 10 4.07 -22.44 -0.80
C PRO A 10 4.41 -21.02 -0.35
N PRO A 11 4.48 -20.75 0.96
CA PRO A 11 4.74 -19.42 1.46
C PRO A 11 6.06 -18.91 0.89
N ASP A 12 6.07 -17.65 0.44
CA ASP A 12 7.29 -17.00 -0.01
C ASP A 12 8.39 -17.09 1.07
N SER A 13 9.64 -17.29 0.63
CA SER A 13 10.78 -17.43 1.54
C SER A 13 11.02 -16.17 2.39
N ILE A 14 10.62 -15.00 1.90
CA ILE A 14 10.75 -13.70 2.58
C ILE A 14 9.39 -13.31 3.17
N MET A 15 9.25 -13.53 4.48
CA MET A 15 8.15 -13.05 5.30
C MET A 15 8.55 -11.72 5.97
N PRO A 16 7.82 -10.62 5.75
CA PRO A 16 8.13 -9.33 6.35
C PRO A 16 8.37 -9.39 7.86
N THR A 17 7.56 -10.15 8.61
CA THR A 17 7.71 -10.25 10.07
C THR A 17 9.00 -10.94 10.54
N ARG A 18 9.61 -11.76 9.68
CA ARG A 18 10.86 -12.49 9.95
C ARG A 18 12.11 -11.69 9.57
N GLU A 19 11.98 -10.68 8.72
CA GLU A 19 13.09 -9.78 8.38
C GLU A 19 13.37 -8.84 9.57
N LYS A 20 14.60 -8.92 10.12
CA LYS A 20 15.01 -8.18 11.33
C LYS A 20 16.05 -7.10 11.07
N HIS A 21 16.67 -7.08 9.88
CA HIS A 21 17.83 -6.27 9.53
C HIS A 21 17.53 -5.14 8.53
N ALA A 22 16.40 -5.20 7.83
CA ALA A 22 15.91 -4.11 6.99
C ALA A 22 14.59 -3.57 7.54
N GLN A 23 14.41 -2.26 7.63
CA GLN A 23 13.12 -1.65 8.02
C GLN A 23 12.02 -1.90 6.99
N TRP A 24 12.41 -2.01 5.72
CA TRP A 24 11.51 -2.17 4.59
C TRP A 24 12.02 -3.25 3.65
N ILE A 25 11.09 -4.04 3.12
CA ILE A 25 11.30 -4.84 1.92
C ILE A 25 10.47 -4.24 0.80
N SER A 26 11.03 -4.25 -0.42
CA SER A 26 10.44 -3.59 -1.59
C SER A 26 10.35 -4.54 -2.77
N VAL A 27 9.39 -4.30 -3.64
CA VAL A 27 9.24 -4.95 -4.94
C VAL A 27 8.83 -3.90 -5.97
N HIS A 28 9.42 -3.98 -7.15
CA HIS A 28 9.20 -3.07 -8.25
C HIS A 28 8.71 -3.86 -9.47
N SER A 29 7.86 -3.24 -10.28
CA SER A 29 7.42 -3.82 -11.55
C SER A 29 8.53 -3.64 -12.59
N GLU A 30 8.58 -4.48 -13.63
CA GLU A 30 9.53 -4.27 -14.74
C GLU A 30 9.30 -2.91 -15.41
N LYS A 31 8.04 -2.47 -15.47
CA LYS A 31 7.67 -1.13 -15.92
C LYS A 31 8.27 -0.02 -15.05
N PHE A 32 8.40 -0.24 -13.73
CA PHE A 32 9.06 0.70 -12.83
C PHE A 32 10.52 0.86 -13.21
N GLU A 33 11.25 -0.23 -13.35
CA GLU A 33 12.70 -0.22 -13.65
C GLU A 33 12.96 0.52 -14.97
N TYR A 34 12.19 0.19 -16.01
CA TYR A 34 12.29 0.88 -17.30
C TYR A 34 12.02 2.40 -17.22
N LEU A 35 11.00 2.83 -16.47
CA LEU A 35 10.68 4.25 -16.34
C LEU A 35 11.69 5.00 -15.47
N TYR A 36 12.25 4.35 -14.45
CA TYR A 36 13.24 4.94 -13.56
C TYR A 36 14.57 5.17 -14.28
N ASP A 37 15.03 4.17 -15.04
CA ASP A 37 16.30 4.25 -15.80
C ASP A 37 16.25 5.28 -16.93
N ASN A 38 15.05 5.66 -17.40
CA ASN A 38 14.86 6.60 -18.51
C ASN A 38 14.31 7.98 -18.07
N LYS A 39 14.26 8.29 -16.77
CA LYS A 39 13.83 9.60 -16.28
C LYS A 39 14.96 10.64 -16.38
N ASN A 40 14.68 11.79 -16.99
CA ASN A 40 15.53 12.97 -16.88
C ASN A 40 15.22 13.71 -15.56
N ASP A 41 16.26 14.23 -14.89
CA ASP A 41 16.19 14.86 -13.56
C ASP A 41 15.30 16.12 -13.48
N GLU A 42 14.91 16.72 -14.60
CA GLU A 42 14.14 17.98 -14.63
C GLU A 42 12.60 17.81 -14.54
N ASP A 43 12.05 16.60 -14.73
CA ASP A 43 10.59 16.37 -14.84
C ASP A 43 9.93 15.80 -13.57
N THR A 44 10.65 15.66 -12.46
CA THR A 44 10.10 15.04 -11.25
C THR A 44 9.42 16.05 -10.33
N GLU A 45 8.33 16.67 -10.78
CA GLU A 45 7.29 16.97 -9.80
C GLU A 45 6.84 15.63 -9.21
N ASP A 46 6.91 15.48 -7.88
CA ASP A 46 6.72 14.18 -7.23
C ASP A 46 5.21 13.83 -7.20
N PHE A 47 4.70 13.44 -8.37
CA PHE A 47 3.33 12.99 -8.61
C PHE A 47 3.05 11.62 -8.01
N CYS A 48 4.02 11.01 -7.33
CA CYS A 48 3.83 9.70 -6.73
C CYS A 48 2.91 9.76 -5.52
N GLY A 49 2.27 8.62 -5.24
CA GLY A 49 1.64 8.40 -3.95
C GLY A 49 1.35 6.93 -3.73
N LYS A 50 0.71 6.62 -2.60
CA LYS A 50 0.54 5.24 -2.17
C LYS A 50 -0.77 4.99 -1.43
N TRP A 51 -1.38 3.85 -1.70
CA TRP A 51 -2.36 3.22 -0.83
C TRP A 51 -1.68 2.61 0.39
N LEU A 52 -2.24 2.86 1.57
CA LEU A 52 -1.75 2.36 2.84
C LEU A 52 -2.67 1.26 3.37
N LEU A 53 -2.12 0.06 3.58
CA LEU A 53 -2.80 -1.07 4.20
C LEU A 53 -2.15 -1.31 5.56
N PHE A 54 -2.89 -1.08 6.64
CA PHE A 54 -2.43 -1.35 8.00
C PHE A 54 -2.97 -2.70 8.44
N LEU A 55 -2.07 -3.62 8.79
CA LEU A 55 -2.37 -5.03 9.00
C LEU A 55 -1.72 -5.51 10.28
N ASP A 56 -2.33 -6.51 10.91
CA ASP A 56 -1.74 -7.15 12.08
C ASP A 56 -0.42 -7.85 11.70
N LYS A 57 0.62 -7.62 12.49
CA LYS A 57 1.97 -8.18 12.30
C LYS A 57 2.44 -9.05 13.46
N GLU A 58 1.59 -9.32 14.45
CA GLU A 58 1.95 -10.03 15.70
C GLU A 58 1.19 -11.34 15.86
N ASN A 59 -0.11 -11.33 15.55
CA ASN A 59 -0.99 -12.49 15.67
C ASN A 59 -0.83 -13.40 14.45
N VAL A 60 -0.31 -14.59 14.71
CA VAL A 60 -0.18 -15.64 13.70
C VAL A 60 -1.50 -16.40 13.60
N ASP A 61 -2.08 -16.44 12.41
CA ASP A 61 -3.23 -17.30 12.12
C ASP A 61 -2.79 -18.77 12.21
N GLU A 62 -3.42 -19.56 13.07
CA GLU A 62 -3.05 -20.96 13.33
C GLU A 62 -3.20 -21.86 12.10
N ILE A 63 -4.11 -21.52 11.19
CA ILE A 63 -4.40 -22.31 9.98
C ILE A 63 -3.37 -21.99 8.90
N ARG A 64 -3.02 -20.71 8.73
CA ARG A 64 -2.09 -20.25 7.67
C ARG A 64 -0.63 -20.27 8.12
N GLY A 65 -0.37 -20.26 9.43
CA GLY A 65 0.97 -20.21 10.01
C GLY A 65 1.70 -18.88 9.76
N MET A 66 0.97 -17.79 9.52
CA MET A 66 1.52 -16.47 9.22
C MET A 66 0.58 -15.35 9.70
N THR A 67 1.10 -14.13 9.79
CA THR A 67 0.32 -12.95 10.16
C THR A 67 -0.48 -12.40 8.98
N ASP A 68 -1.44 -11.50 9.23
CA ASP A 68 -2.18 -10.82 8.16
C ASP A 68 -1.26 -10.00 7.25
N LEU A 69 -0.22 -9.37 7.81
CA LEU A 69 0.80 -8.64 7.07
C LEU A 69 1.54 -9.56 6.08
N ASP A 70 2.02 -10.71 6.56
CA ASP A 70 2.75 -11.68 5.75
C ASP A 70 1.86 -12.29 4.66
N TYR A 71 0.61 -12.56 4.99
CA TYR A 71 -0.36 -13.11 4.06
C TYR A 71 -0.70 -12.11 2.95
N ALA A 72 -1.05 -10.87 3.30
CA ALA A 72 -1.35 -9.82 2.33
C ALA A 72 -0.15 -9.52 1.41
N TRP A 73 1.07 -9.48 1.97
CA TRP A 73 2.28 -9.17 1.22
C TRP A 73 2.54 -10.12 0.04
N GLN A 74 2.18 -11.40 0.17
CA GLN A 74 2.31 -12.37 -0.92
C GLN A 74 1.46 -11.99 -2.13
N PHE A 75 0.21 -11.56 -1.93
CA PHE A 75 -0.66 -11.11 -3.01
C PHE A 75 -0.15 -9.81 -3.63
N ILE A 76 0.26 -8.84 -2.80
CA ILE A 76 0.76 -7.55 -3.29
C ILE A 76 2.03 -7.71 -4.14
N LYS A 77 2.97 -8.57 -3.71
CA LYS A 77 4.15 -8.90 -4.52
C LYS A 77 3.78 -9.43 -5.90
N ARG A 78 2.78 -10.30 -5.98
CA ARG A 78 2.32 -10.87 -7.24
C ARG A 78 1.71 -9.80 -8.14
N LEU A 79 0.88 -8.90 -7.61
CA LEU A 79 0.34 -7.78 -8.37
C LEU A 79 1.46 -6.92 -8.97
N VAL A 80 2.52 -6.64 -8.21
CA VAL A 80 3.66 -5.85 -8.72
C VAL A 80 4.43 -6.61 -9.81
N LYS A 81 4.74 -7.91 -9.59
CA LYS A 81 5.42 -8.76 -10.57
C LYS A 81 4.63 -8.95 -11.87
N ASN A 82 3.30 -8.89 -11.78
CA ASN A 82 2.41 -8.96 -12.93
C ASN A 82 2.20 -7.60 -13.64
N ASN A 83 2.90 -6.54 -13.22
CA ASN A 83 2.71 -5.17 -13.70
C ASN A 83 1.28 -4.60 -13.43
N GLU A 84 0.53 -5.18 -12.47
CA GLU A 84 -0.77 -4.67 -12.04
C GLU A 84 -0.62 -3.55 -10.99
N LEU A 85 0.51 -3.49 -10.29
CA LEU A 85 0.90 -2.38 -9.41
C LEU A 85 2.27 -1.87 -9.82
N TYR A 86 2.50 -0.57 -9.64
CA TYR A 86 3.76 0.08 -10.03
C TYR A 86 4.93 -0.38 -9.16
N ALA A 87 4.78 -0.28 -7.85
CA ALA A 87 5.73 -0.75 -6.85
C ALA A 87 5.02 -0.96 -5.52
N ALA A 88 5.64 -1.71 -4.61
CA ALA A 88 5.17 -1.81 -3.24
C ALA A 88 6.33 -1.96 -2.25
N LYS A 89 6.12 -1.50 -1.02
CA LYS A 89 7.02 -1.80 0.10
C LYS A 89 6.24 -2.20 1.34
N CYS A 90 6.83 -3.05 2.16
CA CYS A 90 6.24 -3.57 3.37
C CYS A 90 7.17 -3.31 4.56
N SER A 91 6.61 -2.86 5.67
CA SER A 91 7.34 -2.78 6.95
C SER A 91 7.68 -4.18 7.44
N THR A 92 8.80 -4.33 8.12
CA THR A 92 9.29 -5.64 8.56
C THR A 92 9.20 -5.81 10.07
N GLY A 93 9.66 -6.97 10.55
CA GLY A 93 9.94 -7.22 11.95
C GLY A 93 11.18 -6.52 12.52
N TRP A 94 11.69 -5.48 11.85
CA TRP A 94 12.86 -4.66 12.22
C TRP A 94 12.94 -4.39 13.73
N GLU A 95 14.12 -4.66 14.29
CA GLU A 95 14.39 -4.58 15.74
C GLU A 95 14.95 -3.22 16.17
N GLY A 96 15.34 -2.36 15.22
CA GLY A 96 15.77 -1.00 15.53
C GLY A 96 14.61 -0.04 15.81
N GLU A 97 14.93 1.21 16.10
CA GLU A 97 13.90 2.21 16.43
C GLU A 97 13.02 2.55 15.22
N TYR A 98 11.70 2.40 15.39
CA TYR A 98 10.73 2.99 14.50
C TYR A 98 10.39 4.40 14.98
N VAL A 99 10.45 5.39 14.08
CA VAL A 99 9.86 6.73 14.34
C VAL A 99 8.33 6.63 14.47
N ALA A 100 7.73 5.59 13.90
CA ALA A 100 6.31 5.30 14.02
C ALA A 100 5.95 4.81 15.44
N LYS A 101 4.68 4.98 15.82
CA LYS A 101 4.10 4.68 17.14
C LYS A 101 4.74 3.43 17.80
N PRO A 102 5.61 3.60 18.82
CA PRO A 102 6.21 2.48 19.54
C PRO A 102 5.14 1.56 20.12
N GLY A 103 5.33 0.24 20.03
CA GLY A 103 4.37 -0.76 20.51
C GLY A 103 3.12 -0.96 19.65
N SER A 104 3.12 -0.47 18.40
CA SER A 104 2.05 -0.78 17.44
C SER A 104 2.13 -2.23 16.96
N SER A 105 1.06 -3.00 17.19
CA SER A 105 0.87 -4.35 16.64
C SER A 105 0.54 -4.36 15.14
N SER A 106 0.42 -3.19 14.52
CA SER A 106 0.18 -3.04 13.08
C SER A 106 1.48 -2.83 12.31
N GLY A 107 1.65 -3.58 11.23
CA GLY A 107 2.55 -3.28 10.12
C GLY A 107 1.83 -2.51 9.01
N VAL A 108 2.57 -2.09 7.99
CA VAL A 108 2.02 -1.36 6.83
C VAL A 108 2.60 -1.88 5.51
N ILE A 109 1.70 -2.06 4.53
CA ILE A 109 2.06 -2.20 3.12
C ILE A 109 1.70 -0.89 2.41
N CYS A 110 2.66 -0.35 1.67
CA CYS A 110 2.53 0.81 0.82
C CYS A 110 2.50 0.37 -0.64
N CYS A 111 1.38 0.55 -1.33
CA CYS A 111 1.24 0.22 -2.75
C CYS A 111 1.22 1.51 -3.58
N TYR A 112 2.19 1.69 -4.46
CA TYR A 112 2.42 2.93 -5.18
C TYR A 112 1.67 3.02 -6.50
N THR A 113 1.30 4.24 -6.87
CA THR A 113 1.01 4.62 -8.27
C THR A 113 1.99 5.73 -8.68
N CYS A 114 2.26 5.82 -9.99
CA CYS A 114 3.25 6.75 -10.52
C CYS A 114 2.76 8.20 -10.55
N ASP A 115 1.45 8.40 -10.71
CA ASP A 115 0.81 9.70 -10.79
C ASP A 115 -0.49 9.68 -9.98
N TYR A 116 -0.57 10.52 -8.95
CA TYR A 116 -1.76 10.65 -8.11
C TYR A 116 -2.89 11.44 -8.79
N THR A 117 -2.58 12.20 -9.84
CA THR A 117 -3.57 12.99 -10.59
C THR A 117 -4.34 12.12 -11.59
N ASP A 118 -3.76 10.99 -12.03
CA ASP A 118 -4.48 9.94 -12.76
C ASP A 118 -5.42 9.15 -11.82
N LYS A 119 -6.60 9.72 -11.59
CA LYS A 119 -7.64 9.13 -10.75
C LYS A 119 -8.09 7.75 -11.24
N LYS A 120 -7.98 7.45 -12.54
CA LYS A 120 -8.35 6.13 -13.07
C LYS A 120 -7.32 5.09 -12.65
N ASP A 121 -6.02 5.40 -12.76
CA ASP A 121 -4.97 4.48 -12.30
C ASP A 121 -4.99 4.32 -10.77
N VAL A 122 -5.17 5.41 -10.02
CA VAL A 122 -5.30 5.38 -8.56
C VAL A 122 -6.46 4.48 -8.12
N LYS A 123 -7.63 4.59 -8.78
CA LYS A 123 -8.78 3.72 -8.50
C LYS A 123 -8.50 2.28 -8.90
N ARG A 124 -7.99 2.06 -10.12
CA ARG A 124 -7.63 0.73 -10.64
C ARG A 124 -6.69 0.01 -9.68
N ALA A 125 -5.66 0.68 -9.16
CA ALA A 125 -4.75 0.14 -8.17
C ALA A 125 -5.47 -0.31 -6.89
N ALA A 126 -6.42 0.46 -6.38
CA ALA A 126 -7.23 0.06 -5.22
C ALA A 126 -8.15 -1.14 -5.53
N ASP A 127 -8.77 -1.16 -6.70
CA ASP A 127 -9.65 -2.24 -7.14
C ASP A 127 -8.90 -3.57 -7.22
N VAL A 128 -7.71 -3.60 -7.85
CA VAL A 128 -6.91 -4.83 -7.95
C VAL A 128 -6.43 -5.33 -6.59
N ILE A 129 -6.05 -4.42 -5.68
CA ILE A 129 -5.67 -4.79 -4.30
C ILE A 129 -6.85 -5.49 -3.59
N ARG A 130 -8.06 -4.92 -3.65
CA ARG A 130 -9.25 -5.51 -3.04
C ARG A 130 -9.71 -6.79 -3.74
N GLY A 131 -9.40 -6.92 -5.03
CA GLY A 131 -9.71 -8.11 -5.81
C GLY A 131 -8.93 -9.36 -5.35
N VAL A 132 -7.71 -9.17 -4.84
CA VAL A 132 -6.84 -10.29 -4.41
C VAL A 132 -6.79 -10.48 -2.90
N TYR A 133 -7.08 -9.45 -2.11
CA TYR A 133 -7.02 -9.49 -0.65
C TYR A 133 -8.24 -8.81 -0.02
N TYR A 134 -8.91 -9.54 0.89
CA TYR A 134 -10.03 -8.99 1.64
C TYR A 134 -9.53 -8.02 2.73
N TYR A 135 -9.64 -6.72 2.48
CA TYR A 135 -9.29 -5.66 3.43
C TYR A 135 -10.56 -5.01 4.00
N PRO A 136 -10.98 -5.33 5.25
CA PRO A 136 -12.31 -4.99 5.78
C PRO A 136 -12.49 -3.51 6.20
N THR A 137 -11.57 -2.63 5.84
CA THR A 137 -11.62 -1.21 6.22
C THR A 137 -11.39 -0.32 5.00
N ASN A 138 -11.60 0.99 5.15
CA ASN A 138 -11.27 1.95 4.10
C ASN A 138 -9.75 1.97 3.87
N MET A 139 -9.34 1.90 2.60
CA MET A 139 -7.96 2.18 2.23
C MET A 139 -7.81 3.69 2.06
N PHE A 140 -6.67 4.23 2.49
CA PHE A 140 -6.37 5.65 2.37
C PHE A 140 -5.12 5.84 1.52
N TYR A 141 -5.19 6.81 0.62
CA TYR A 141 -4.09 7.18 -0.27
C TYR A 141 -3.39 8.42 0.27
N LYS A 142 -2.05 8.40 0.29
CA LYS A 142 -1.22 9.54 0.68
C LYS A 142 -0.22 9.84 -0.44
N THR A 143 -0.12 11.11 -0.83
CA THR A 143 0.91 11.55 -1.80
C THR A 143 2.29 11.62 -1.16
N ASP A 144 3.33 11.50 -1.97
CA ASP A 144 4.70 11.59 -1.49
C ASP A 144 5.06 13.00 -1.03
N ASN A 145 4.53 14.04 -1.66
CA ASN A 145 4.63 15.42 -1.18
C ASN A 145 4.20 15.60 0.29
N VAL A 146 3.11 14.95 0.72
CA VAL A 146 2.68 15.00 2.13
C VAL A 146 3.64 14.23 3.05
N THR A 147 4.32 13.21 2.52
CA THR A 147 5.36 12.46 3.24
C THR A 147 6.64 13.28 3.41
N TYR A 148 7.13 13.94 2.35
CA TYR A 148 8.30 14.84 2.45
C TYR A 148 8.05 16.04 3.34
N ALA A 149 6.82 16.54 3.38
CA ALA A 149 6.42 17.59 4.32
C ALA A 149 6.37 17.11 5.80
N GLY A 150 6.70 15.85 6.09
CA GLY A 150 6.74 15.31 7.45
C GLY A 150 5.35 15.17 8.10
N ARG A 151 4.27 15.20 7.30
CA ARG A 151 2.92 15.26 7.83
C ARG A 151 2.37 13.87 8.11
N TYR A 152 2.14 13.58 9.38
CA TYR A 152 1.67 12.28 9.84
C TYR A 152 0.58 12.40 10.88
N ARG A 153 -0.38 11.48 10.82
CA ARG A 153 -1.49 11.43 11.79
C ARG A 153 -1.02 11.24 13.23
N HIS A 154 0.04 10.45 13.44
CA HIS A 154 0.60 10.24 14.78
C HIS A 154 1.32 11.48 15.33
N LEU A 155 1.67 12.45 14.46
CA LEU A 155 2.20 13.77 14.84
C LEU A 155 1.10 14.84 14.93
N GLY A 156 -0.18 14.46 14.76
CA GLY A 156 -1.33 15.36 14.93
C GLY A 156 -2.00 15.81 13.63
N ASP A 157 -1.45 15.49 12.44
CA ASP A 157 -2.08 15.87 11.17
C ASP A 157 -3.35 15.05 10.87
N LYS A 158 -4.51 15.70 10.88
CA LYS A 158 -5.81 15.00 10.75
C LYS A 158 -6.25 14.75 9.30
N PHE A 159 -5.61 15.38 8.31
CA PHE A 159 -6.10 15.44 6.92
C PHE A 159 -4.99 15.17 5.88
N VAL A 160 -4.19 14.12 6.11
CA VAL A 160 -3.02 13.80 5.27
C VAL A 160 -3.33 12.98 4.02
N SER A 161 -4.51 12.36 3.95
CA SER A 161 -4.87 11.46 2.85
C SER A 161 -5.63 12.19 1.75
N THR A 162 -5.20 12.03 0.50
CA THR A 162 -5.83 12.63 -0.69
C THR A 162 -7.05 11.83 -1.14
N TYR A 163 -6.93 10.50 -1.19
CA TYR A 163 -8.03 9.61 -1.60
C TYR A 163 -8.41 8.62 -0.51
N LYS A 164 -9.64 8.11 -0.61
CA LYS A 164 -10.21 7.05 0.23
C LYS A 164 -10.95 6.07 -0.66
N HIS A 165 -10.64 4.78 -0.55
CA HIS A 165 -11.35 3.71 -1.24
C HIS A 165 -12.11 2.82 -0.28
N THR A 166 -13.40 2.66 -0.52
CA THR A 166 -14.35 1.98 0.37
C THR A 166 -14.53 0.50 -0.01
N LEU A 167 -15.30 -0.23 0.81
CA LEU A 167 -15.64 -1.64 0.62
C LEU A 167 -16.61 -1.89 -0.55
N ASP A 168 -17.42 -0.89 -0.91
CA ASP A 168 -18.36 -0.92 -2.03
C ASP A 168 -17.72 -0.43 -3.35
N ASN A 169 -16.38 -0.51 -3.44
CA ASN A 169 -15.58 -0.13 -4.60
C ASN A 169 -15.77 1.31 -5.09
N LYS A 170 -16.08 2.23 -4.17
CA LYS A 170 -16.12 3.66 -4.44
C LYS A 170 -14.81 4.32 -4.03
N MET A 171 -14.37 5.27 -4.85
CA MET A 171 -13.24 6.13 -4.53
C MET A 171 -13.73 7.55 -4.27
N TYR A 172 -13.18 8.16 -3.22
CA TYR A 172 -13.45 9.54 -2.86
C TYR A 172 -12.14 10.33 -2.84
N GLU A 173 -12.22 11.59 -3.22
CA GLU A 173 -11.15 12.58 -3.12
C GLU A 173 -11.48 13.55 -2.00
N ARG A 174 -10.46 13.95 -1.23
CA ARG A 174 -10.63 14.97 -0.19
C ARG A 174 -10.86 16.32 -0.84
N ASP A 175 -11.85 17.06 -0.36
CA ASP A 175 -12.10 18.41 -0.84
C ASP A 175 -10.89 19.33 -0.52
N PRO A 176 -10.38 20.08 -1.51
CA PRO A 176 -9.20 20.93 -1.33
C PRO A 176 -9.47 22.14 -0.43
N VAL A 177 -10.73 22.58 -0.32
CA VAL A 177 -11.15 23.73 0.48
C VAL A 177 -11.68 23.26 1.83
N VAL A 178 -12.64 22.33 1.82
CA VAL A 178 -13.32 21.82 3.00
C VAL A 178 -12.66 20.51 3.45
N ARG A 179 -11.51 20.59 4.11
CA ARG A 179 -10.61 19.43 4.39
C ARG A 179 -11.23 18.21 5.08
N TYR A 180 -12.39 18.31 5.71
CA TYR A 180 -13.12 17.19 6.31
C TYR A 180 -14.12 16.50 5.35
N GLN A 181 -14.40 17.11 4.21
CA GLN A 181 -15.33 16.63 3.19
C GLN A 181 -14.64 15.67 2.21
N TRP A 182 -15.42 14.71 1.71
CA TRP A 182 -15.03 13.73 0.72
C TRP A 182 -15.98 13.80 -0.48
N ASN A 183 -15.43 14.00 -1.67
CA ASN A 183 -16.18 14.08 -2.91
C ASN A 183 -16.03 12.76 -3.67
N LEU A 184 -17.15 12.20 -4.16
CA LEU A 184 -17.13 10.95 -4.93
C LEU A 184 -16.38 11.18 -6.25
N VAL A 185 -15.45 10.28 -6.57
CA VAL A 185 -14.73 10.29 -7.84
C VAL A 185 -15.45 9.36 -8.82
N ASN A 186 -15.98 9.93 -9.90
CA ASN A 186 -16.53 9.19 -11.03
C ASN A 186 -15.35 8.80 -11.96
N ALA A 187 -14.57 7.80 -11.57
CA ALA A 187 -13.45 7.26 -12.34
C ALA A 187 -13.79 5.88 -12.89
#